data_AF-A0A6J4LTQ4-F1
#
_entry.id   AF-A0A6J4LTQ4-F1
#
_cell.length_a   1.000
_cell.length_b   1.000
_cell.length_c   1.000
_cell.angle_alpha   90.00
_cell.angle_beta   90.00
_cell.angle_gamma   90.00
#
_symmetry.space_group_name_H-M   'P 1'
#
loop_
_entity.id
_entity.type
_entity.pdbx_description
1 polymer ?
#
loop_
_entity_poly.entity_id
_entity_poly.type
_entity_poly.pdbx_seq_one_letter_code
_entity_poly.pdbx_strand_id
1 'polypeptide(L)'
;MKFLTTQWRRISHVGIKDTSNYLANKRIILCNQFTAVVAVNTLCYAGSFVGAGIYTLLPVQLFFLALLGLVFYCNRRGLYAAGKNLFLTASAGIIFFVSLLLTRDAGSYLYYFPLASAVFTLFDYRELRKAVGALVLLFSLIVLLQLPAGYVPPIHIALSGDIKETLFVGGFLVALFINVMCVYHLLRANYLAETQMQEAVHKEEELNQELQT
;
A
#
# COMPACT_ATOMS: atom_id res chain seq x y z
N MET A 1 -20.44 -6.17 -15.50
CA MET A 1 -18.96 -6.09 -15.61
C MET A 1 -18.44 -4.72 -16.09
N LYS A 2 -19.02 -4.07 -17.12
CA LYS A 2 -18.58 -2.73 -17.62
C LYS A 2 -18.59 -1.59 -16.58
N PHE A 3 -19.50 -1.63 -15.60
CA PHE A 3 -19.57 -0.61 -14.55
C PHE A 3 -18.35 -0.63 -13.62
N LEU A 4 -17.94 -1.83 -13.16
CA LEU A 4 -16.78 -2.01 -12.28
C LEU A 4 -15.48 -1.55 -12.93
N THR A 5 -15.28 -1.87 -14.21
CA THR A 5 -14.10 -1.42 -14.95
C THR A 5 -14.06 0.09 -15.14
N THR A 6 -15.23 0.73 -15.31
CA THR A 6 -15.35 2.18 -15.45
C THR A 6 -15.05 2.90 -14.13
N GLN A 7 -15.59 2.42 -13.01
CA GLN A 7 -15.32 3.00 -11.68
C GLN A 7 -13.86 2.79 -11.27
N TRP A 8 -13.31 1.59 -11.49
CA TRP A 8 -11.90 1.29 -11.24
C TRP A 8 -10.97 2.24 -12.00
N ARG A 9 -11.26 2.49 -13.28
CA ARG A 9 -10.51 3.43 -14.10
C ARG A 9 -10.60 4.85 -13.53
N ARG A 10 -11.80 5.30 -13.15
CA ARG A 10 -12.01 6.64 -12.56
C ARG A 10 -11.19 6.85 -11.29
N ILE A 11 -11.24 5.91 -10.35
CA ILE A 11 -10.52 5.99 -9.08
C ILE A 11 -9.00 5.96 -9.32
N SER A 12 -8.55 5.07 -10.20
CA SER A 12 -7.13 4.95 -10.57
C SER A 12 -6.57 6.25 -11.15
N HIS A 13 -7.36 7.01 -11.92
CA HIS A 13 -6.91 8.20 -12.63
C HIS A 13 -7.15 9.52 -11.88
N VAL A 14 -7.52 9.48 -10.60
CA VAL A 14 -7.71 10.70 -9.80
C VAL A 14 -6.42 11.51 -9.73
N GLY A 15 -6.50 12.78 -10.15
CA GLY A 15 -5.40 13.73 -10.02
C GLY A 15 -4.32 13.62 -11.10
N ILE A 16 -4.49 12.78 -12.12
CA ILE A 16 -3.59 12.78 -13.27
C ILE A 16 -3.91 14.01 -14.12
N LYS A 17 -2.92 14.90 -14.23
CA LYS A 17 -2.89 15.94 -15.25
C LYS A 17 -2.00 15.37 -16.37
N ASP A 18 -2.45 15.42 -17.62
CA ASP A 18 -1.68 14.95 -18.79
C ASP A 18 -0.31 15.63 -18.84
N THR A 19 0.64 15.02 -18.15
CA THR A 19 2.02 15.46 -18.02
C THR A 19 2.86 14.48 -18.80
N SER A 20 3.88 14.98 -19.49
CA SER A 20 4.75 14.22 -20.40
C SER A 20 5.49 13.05 -19.73
N ASN A 21 5.48 12.95 -18.39
CA ASN A 21 6.18 11.91 -17.65
C ASN A 21 5.28 10.70 -17.33
N TYR A 22 5.30 9.70 -18.22
CA TYR A 22 4.57 8.44 -18.08
C TYR A 22 4.82 7.73 -16.74
N LEU A 23 6.06 7.68 -16.27
CA LEU A 23 6.44 6.99 -15.03
C LEU A 23 5.85 7.67 -13.79
N ALA A 24 5.82 9.01 -13.78
CA ALA A 24 5.20 9.78 -12.71
C ALA A 24 3.68 9.50 -12.64
N ASN A 25 3.00 9.51 -13.78
CA ASN A 25 1.56 9.20 -13.88
C ASN A 25 1.27 7.76 -13.42
N LYS A 26 2.11 6.80 -13.81
CA LYS A 26 1.98 5.40 -13.37
C LYS A 26 2.05 5.25 -11.85
N ARG A 27 2.94 5.99 -11.18
CA ARG A 27 3.05 5.95 -9.70
C ARG A 27 1.84 6.56 -9.00
N ILE A 28 1.26 7.62 -9.56
CA ILE A 28 0.01 8.20 -9.03
C ILE A 28 -1.14 7.19 -9.17
N ILE A 29 -1.22 6.53 -10.32
CA ILE A 29 -2.19 5.44 -10.56
C ILE A 29 -2.04 4.35 -9.50
N LEU A 30 -0.82 3.86 -9.30
CA LEU A 30 -0.53 2.80 -8.33
C LEU A 30 -0.86 3.24 -6.90
N CYS A 31 -0.55 4.48 -6.53
CA CYS A 31 -0.91 5.04 -5.23
C CYS A 31 -2.43 5.05 -5.02
N ASN A 32 -3.19 5.49 -6.02
CA ASN A 32 -4.66 5.49 -5.97
C ASN A 32 -5.22 4.06 -5.89
N GLN A 33 -4.66 3.12 -6.65
CA GLN A 33 -5.08 1.72 -6.65
C GLN A 33 -4.81 1.06 -5.30
N PHE A 34 -3.62 1.21 -4.74
CA PHE A 34 -3.31 0.69 -3.41
C PHE A 34 -4.18 1.33 -2.34
N THR A 35 -4.41 2.64 -2.40
CA THR A 35 -5.32 3.34 -1.48
C THR A 35 -6.73 2.77 -1.56
N ALA A 36 -7.24 2.53 -2.76
CA ALA A 36 -8.57 1.94 -2.97
C ALA A 36 -8.64 0.51 -2.41
N VAL A 37 -7.63 -0.32 -2.67
CA VAL A 37 -7.56 -1.70 -2.16
C VAL A 37 -7.53 -1.70 -0.63
N VAL A 38 -6.71 -0.87 0.00
CA VAL A 38 -6.64 -0.76 1.46
C VAL A 38 -7.97 -0.24 2.03
N ALA A 39 -8.61 0.75 1.39
CA ALA A 39 -9.90 1.27 1.83
C ALA A 39 -11.01 0.20 1.75
N VAL A 40 -11.09 -0.56 0.65
CA VAL A 40 -12.04 -1.66 0.49
C VAL A 40 -11.79 -2.75 1.53
N ASN A 41 -10.53 -3.16 1.70
CA ASN A 41 -10.17 -4.15 2.72
C ASN A 41 -10.56 -3.66 4.12
N THR A 42 -10.30 -2.39 4.44
CA THR A 42 -10.68 -1.79 5.72
C THR A 42 -12.19 -1.82 5.94
N LEU A 43 -12.99 -1.52 4.92
CA LEU A 43 -14.45 -1.60 4.99
C LEU A 43 -14.93 -3.04 5.19
N CYS A 44 -14.30 -4.03 4.54
CA CYS A 44 -14.60 -5.45 4.75
C CYS A 44 -14.34 -5.88 6.19
N TYR A 45 -13.20 -5.47 6.78
CA TYR A 45 -12.91 -5.72 8.19
C TYR A 45 -13.91 -5.01 9.11
N ALA A 46 -14.27 -3.75 8.81
CA ALA A 46 -15.26 -3.02 9.60
C ALA A 46 -16.62 -3.72 9.61
N GLY A 47 -17.09 -4.17 8.44
CA GLY A 47 -18.31 -4.97 8.32
C GLY A 47 -18.22 -6.28 9.10
N SER A 48 -17.07 -6.96 9.04
CA SER A 48 -16.84 -8.21 9.78
C SER A 48 -16.87 -7.98 11.30
N PHE A 49 -16.27 -6.90 11.80
CA PHE A 49 -16.31 -6.56 13.22
C PHE A 49 -17.70 -6.16 13.69
N VAL A 50 -18.47 -5.39 12.90
CA VAL A 50 -19.87 -5.09 13.20
C VAL A 50 -20.71 -6.36 13.27
N GLY A 51 -20.54 -7.26 12.31
CA GLY A 51 -21.23 -8.55 12.28
C GLY A 51 -20.89 -9.44 13.48
N ALA A 52 -19.67 -9.33 14.00
CA ALA A 52 -19.21 -10.02 15.21
C ALA A 52 -19.52 -9.28 16.53
N GLY A 53 -20.18 -8.11 16.49
CA GLY A 53 -20.48 -7.30 17.68
C GLY A 53 -19.28 -6.55 18.29
N ILE A 54 -18.17 -6.43 17.58
CA ILE A 54 -16.93 -5.79 18.04
C ILE A 54 -16.90 -4.33 17.55
N TYR A 55 -17.45 -3.42 18.36
CA TYR A 55 -17.55 -2.00 17.99
C TYR A 55 -16.33 -1.16 18.36
N THR A 56 -15.43 -1.67 19.22
CA THR A 56 -14.26 -0.96 19.74
C THR A 56 -13.24 -0.58 18.66
N LEU A 57 -13.18 -1.34 17.56
CA LEU A 57 -12.27 -1.11 16.43
C LEU A 57 -12.82 -0.11 15.40
N LEU A 58 -14.11 0.19 15.43
CA LEU A 58 -14.74 1.04 14.42
C LEU A 58 -14.19 2.47 14.40
N PRO A 59 -13.99 3.17 15.53
CA PRO A 59 -13.44 4.53 15.51
C PRO A 59 -12.06 4.57 14.85
N VAL A 60 -11.22 3.56 15.13
CA VAL A 60 -9.88 3.43 14.53
C VAL A 60 -9.99 3.26 13.01
N GLN A 61 -10.86 2.36 12.54
CA GLN A 61 -11.05 2.13 11.11
C GLN A 61 -11.62 3.35 10.38
N LEU A 62 -12.59 4.04 10.97
CA LEU A 62 -13.18 5.24 10.39
C LEU A 62 -12.17 6.39 10.30
N PHE A 63 -11.34 6.56 11.35
CA PHE A 63 -10.26 7.52 11.35
C PHE A 63 -9.27 7.27 10.20
N PHE A 64 -8.79 6.03 10.04
CA PHE A 64 -7.85 5.70 8.96
C PHE A 64 -8.51 5.70 7.58
N LEU A 65 -9.79 5.36 7.45
CA LEU A 65 -10.57 5.53 6.22
C LEU A 65 -10.64 7.00 5.79
N ALA A 66 -10.84 7.92 6.74
CA ALA A 66 -10.82 9.35 6.46
C ALA A 66 -9.43 9.80 5.96
N LEU A 67 -8.34 9.29 6.57
CA LEU A 67 -6.98 9.56 6.11
C LEU A 67 -6.72 9.01 4.70
N LEU A 68 -7.22 7.82 4.37
CA LEU A 68 -7.15 7.26 3.00
C LEU A 68 -7.97 8.11 2.01
N GLY A 69 -9.11 8.66 2.42
CA GLY A 69 -9.88 9.63 1.63
C GLY A 69 -9.07 10.90 1.32
N LEU A 70 -8.29 11.38 2.29
CA LEU A 70 -7.40 12.52 2.12
C LEU A 70 -6.25 12.24 1.15
N VAL A 71 -5.84 10.98 0.93
CA VAL A 71 -4.86 10.63 -0.12
C VAL A 71 -5.39 11.00 -1.50
N PHE A 72 -6.64 10.63 -1.82
CA PHE A 72 -7.27 11.01 -3.09
C PHE A 72 -7.40 12.52 -3.23
N TYR A 73 -7.69 13.23 -2.13
CA TYR A 73 -7.71 14.69 -2.13
C TYR A 73 -6.34 15.30 -2.44
N CYS A 74 -5.27 14.81 -1.80
CA CYS A 74 -3.90 15.26 -2.05
C CYS A 74 -3.51 15.03 -3.52
N ASN A 75 -3.79 13.83 -4.04
CA ASN A 75 -3.51 13.49 -5.44
C ASN A 75 -4.29 14.38 -6.41
N ARG A 76 -5.57 14.66 -6.12
CA ARG A 76 -6.38 15.60 -6.92
C ARG A 76 -5.83 17.03 -6.93
N ARG A 77 -5.23 17.49 -5.83
CA ARG A 77 -4.59 18.80 -5.71
C ARG A 77 -3.18 18.85 -6.32
N GLY A 78 -2.64 17.73 -6.79
CA GLY A 78 -1.27 17.63 -7.31
C GLY A 78 -0.19 17.48 -6.22
N LEU A 79 -0.60 17.27 -4.96
CA LEU A 79 0.30 17.07 -3.82
C LEU A 79 0.71 15.58 -3.71
N TYR A 80 1.30 15.02 -4.78
CA TYR A 80 1.53 13.57 -4.90
C TYR A 80 2.49 13.01 -3.83
N ALA A 81 3.53 13.77 -3.46
CA ALA A 81 4.46 13.35 -2.41
C ALA A 81 3.75 13.26 -1.04
N ALA A 82 2.88 14.22 -0.72
CA ALA A 82 2.06 14.18 0.49
C ALA A 82 1.07 13.01 0.45
N GLY A 83 0.44 12.76 -0.71
CA GLY A 83 -0.45 11.62 -0.93
C GLY A 83 0.23 10.28 -0.64
N LYS A 84 1.45 10.06 -1.14
CA LYS A 84 2.23 8.83 -0.88
C LYS A 84 2.57 8.66 0.61
N ASN A 85 3.05 9.71 1.26
CA ASN A 85 3.40 9.67 2.68
C ASN A 85 2.16 9.42 3.55
N LEU A 86 1.04 10.04 3.19
CA LEU A 86 -0.23 9.86 3.88
C LEU A 86 -0.78 8.45 3.69
N PHE A 87 -0.69 7.88 2.47
CA PHE A 87 -1.03 6.49 2.21
C PHE A 87 -0.23 5.54 3.09
N LEU A 88 1.10 5.71 3.16
CA LEU A 88 1.96 4.88 3.99
C LEU A 88 1.62 5.02 5.46
N THR A 89 1.44 6.24 5.95
CA THR A 89 1.13 6.51 7.36
C THR A 89 -0.23 5.94 7.75
N ALA A 90 -1.24 6.12 6.89
CA ALA A 90 -2.57 5.58 7.15
C ALA A 90 -2.60 4.05 7.10
N SER A 91 -1.91 3.45 6.13
CA SER A 91 -1.83 1.98 5.98
C SER A 91 -1.00 1.34 7.10
N ALA A 92 0.14 1.92 7.48
CA ALA A 92 0.93 1.43 8.60
C ALA A 92 0.17 1.61 9.92
N GLY A 93 -0.47 2.75 10.11
CA GLY A 93 -1.25 3.05 11.30
C GLY A 93 -2.43 2.08 11.49
N ILE A 94 -3.23 1.83 10.44
CA ILE A 94 -4.33 0.87 10.56
C ILE A 94 -3.82 -0.53 10.91
N ILE A 95 -2.77 -1.01 10.25
CA ILE A 95 -2.17 -2.32 10.56
C ILE A 95 -1.71 -2.34 12.02
N PHE A 96 -0.97 -1.31 12.45
CA PHE A 96 -0.45 -1.20 13.80
C PHE A 96 -1.55 -1.22 14.87
N PHE A 97 -2.55 -0.35 14.78
CA PHE A 97 -3.61 -0.27 15.79
C PHE A 97 -4.50 -1.51 15.78
N VAL A 98 -4.80 -2.09 14.61
CA VAL A 98 -5.54 -3.35 14.53
C VAL A 98 -4.73 -4.50 15.13
N SER A 99 -3.43 -4.59 14.87
CA SER A 99 -2.54 -5.60 15.48
C SER A 99 -2.34 -5.40 16.97
N LEU A 100 -2.38 -4.16 17.46
CA LEU A 100 -2.25 -3.85 18.89
C LEU A 100 -3.51 -4.30 19.67
N LEU A 101 -4.68 -4.04 19.09
CA LEU A 101 -5.98 -4.28 19.74
C LEU A 101 -6.48 -5.72 19.59
N LEU A 102 -6.13 -6.39 18.50
CA LEU A 102 -6.38 -7.81 18.32
C LEU A 102 -5.25 -8.64 18.94
N THR A 103 -5.52 -9.91 19.23
CA THR A 103 -4.44 -10.85 19.59
C THR A 103 -3.54 -11.08 18.39
N ARG A 104 -2.23 -11.27 18.62
CA ARG A 104 -1.21 -11.59 17.60
C ARG A 104 -1.68 -12.68 16.62
N ASP A 105 -2.40 -13.67 17.13
CA ASP A 105 -2.90 -14.82 16.38
C ASP A 105 -3.90 -14.45 15.27
N ALA A 106 -4.47 -13.24 15.29
CA ALA A 106 -5.38 -12.78 14.23
C ALA A 106 -4.67 -12.40 12.92
N GLY A 107 -3.32 -12.36 12.90
CA GLY A 107 -2.55 -12.27 11.65
C GLY A 107 -2.51 -10.90 10.97
N SER A 108 -3.08 -9.84 11.56
CA SER A 108 -3.13 -8.50 10.95
C SER A 108 -1.74 -7.92 10.64
N TYR A 109 -0.69 -8.31 11.37
CA TYR A 109 0.69 -7.90 11.11
C TYR A 109 1.22 -8.39 9.75
N LEU A 110 0.60 -9.40 9.13
CA LEU A 110 1.02 -9.94 7.83
C LEU A 110 0.84 -8.92 6.70
N TYR A 111 -0.01 -7.90 6.89
CA TYR A 111 -0.17 -6.81 5.92
C TYR A 111 1.05 -5.88 5.81
N TYR A 112 2.03 -5.98 6.72
CA TYR A 112 3.29 -5.25 6.56
C TYR A 112 4.12 -5.74 5.36
N PHE A 113 4.00 -7.02 4.96
CA PHE A 113 4.69 -7.55 3.78
C PHE A 113 4.24 -6.87 2.47
N PRO A 114 2.94 -6.88 2.09
CA PRO A 114 2.50 -6.16 0.90
C PRO A 114 2.73 -4.65 1.01
N LEU A 115 2.65 -4.06 2.21
CA LEU A 115 2.93 -2.63 2.39
C LEU A 115 4.41 -2.30 2.12
N ALA A 116 5.35 -3.14 2.55
CA ALA A 116 6.77 -3.01 2.23
C ALA A 116 7.01 -3.12 0.71
N SER A 117 6.36 -4.08 0.03
CA SER A 117 6.40 -4.19 -1.44
C SER A 117 5.81 -2.95 -2.14
N ALA A 118 4.76 -2.36 -1.59
CA ALA A 118 4.17 -1.13 -2.10
C ALA A 118 5.14 0.06 -1.99
N VAL A 119 5.99 0.14 -0.96
CA VAL A 119 7.02 1.19 -0.85
C VAL A 119 7.96 1.18 -2.06
N PHE A 120 8.48 0.01 -2.44
CA PHE A 120 9.35 -0.09 -3.62
C PHE A 120 8.65 0.26 -4.94
N THR A 121 7.34 0.07 -5.00
CA THR A 121 6.53 0.40 -6.18
C THR A 121 6.20 1.90 -6.25
N LEU A 122 6.07 2.58 -5.11
CA LEU A 122 5.64 3.98 -5.02
C LEU A 122 6.78 5.00 -5.05
N PHE A 123 7.98 4.60 -4.61
CA PHE A 123 9.15 5.47 -4.53
C PHE A 123 10.14 5.17 -5.65
N ASP A 124 10.74 6.22 -6.19
CA ASP A 124 11.82 6.09 -7.18
C ASP A 124 13.16 5.85 -6.51
N TYR A 125 14.16 5.47 -7.31
CA TYR A 125 15.57 5.53 -6.92
C TYR A 125 15.97 6.94 -6.46
N ARG A 126 15.43 7.99 -7.11
CA ARG A 126 15.62 9.40 -6.69
C ARG A 126 15.09 9.68 -5.28
N GLU A 127 14.16 8.87 -4.79
CA GLU A 127 13.56 8.99 -3.46
C GLU A 127 13.97 7.83 -2.54
N LEU A 128 15.09 7.14 -2.84
CA LEU A 128 15.55 5.97 -2.10
C LEU A 128 15.64 6.21 -0.59
N ARG A 129 16.12 7.39 -0.16
CA ARG A 129 16.18 7.73 1.28
C ARG A 129 14.80 7.71 1.94
N LYS A 130 13.75 8.17 1.26
CA LYS A 130 12.37 8.13 1.77
C LYS A 130 11.85 6.69 1.79
N ALA A 131 12.16 5.91 0.75
CA ALA A 131 11.78 4.50 0.68
C ALA A 131 12.42 3.69 1.83
N VAL A 132 13.73 3.84 2.05
CA VAL A 132 14.46 3.20 3.15
C VAL A 132 13.91 3.67 4.50
N GLY A 133 13.69 4.97 4.69
CA GLY A 133 13.08 5.49 5.92
C GLY A 133 11.71 4.90 6.20
N ALA A 134 10.87 4.75 5.17
CA ALA A 134 9.57 4.08 5.30
C ALA A 134 9.73 2.60 5.68
N LEU A 135 10.65 1.86 5.06
CA LEU A 135 10.90 0.46 5.39
C LEU A 135 11.41 0.28 6.82
N VAL A 136 12.34 1.15 7.27
CA VAL A 136 12.83 1.15 8.65
C VAL A 136 11.67 1.42 9.62
N LEU A 137 10.79 2.37 9.31
CA LEU A 137 9.59 2.62 10.12
C LEU A 137 8.68 1.39 10.18
N LEU A 138 8.35 0.78 9.04
CA LEU A 138 7.50 -0.42 9.00
C LEU A 138 8.12 -1.57 9.80
N PHE A 139 9.42 -1.81 9.64
CA PHE A 139 10.12 -2.85 10.39
C PHE A 139 10.14 -2.55 11.89
N SER A 140 10.36 -1.30 12.28
CA SER A 140 10.31 -0.88 13.69
C SER A 140 8.93 -1.11 14.31
N LEU A 141 7.86 -0.83 13.57
CA LEU A 141 6.50 -1.10 14.03
C LEU A 141 6.22 -2.60 14.17
N ILE A 142 6.71 -3.43 13.26
CA ILE A 142 6.63 -4.89 13.40
C ILE A 142 7.36 -5.32 14.67
N VAL A 143 8.61 -4.90 14.86
CA VAL A 143 9.42 -5.25 16.04
C VAL A 143 8.70 -4.85 17.32
N LEU A 144 8.12 -3.64 17.38
CA LEU A 144 7.36 -3.17 18.53
C LEU A 144 6.17 -4.10 18.85
N LEU A 145 5.44 -4.57 17.83
CA LEU A 145 4.33 -5.51 17.99
C LEU A 145 4.79 -6.92 18.42
N GLN A 146 6.06 -7.26 18.26
CA GLN A 146 6.64 -8.54 18.66
C GLN A 146 7.27 -8.52 20.05
N LEU A 147 7.31 -7.35 20.71
CA LEU A 147 7.85 -7.26 22.06
C LEU A 147 6.98 -8.07 23.05
N PRO A 148 7.59 -8.66 24.11
CA PRO A 148 6.85 -9.37 25.14
C PRO A 148 5.78 -8.51 25.79
N ALA A 149 4.71 -9.14 26.29
CA ALA A 149 3.54 -8.47 26.88
C ALA A 149 3.86 -7.47 28.02
N GLY A 150 5.03 -7.55 28.65
CA GLY A 150 5.48 -6.56 29.63
C GLY A 150 5.78 -5.16 29.06
N TYR A 151 5.92 -5.05 27.73
CA TYR A 151 6.25 -3.79 27.04
C TYR A 151 5.09 -3.22 26.22
N VAL A 152 3.98 -3.97 26.08
CA VAL A 152 2.83 -3.60 25.27
C VAL A 152 1.58 -3.53 26.16
N PRO A 153 0.76 -2.47 26.09
CA PRO A 153 -0.44 -2.37 26.91
C PRO A 153 -1.37 -3.58 26.71
N PRO A 154 -1.96 -4.15 27.78
CA PRO A 154 -2.85 -5.30 27.70
C PRO A 154 -4.25 -4.88 27.21
N ILE A 155 -4.33 -4.33 25.99
CA ILE A 155 -5.58 -3.89 25.37
C ILE A 155 -5.95 -4.93 24.31
N HIS A 156 -6.16 -6.18 24.73
CA HIS A 156 -6.56 -7.24 23.82
C HIS A 156 -8.06 -7.47 23.88
N ILE A 157 -8.71 -7.38 22.72
CA ILE A 157 -10.10 -7.81 22.58
C ILE A 157 -10.11 -9.33 22.58
N ALA A 158 -10.83 -9.92 23.55
CA ALA A 158 -11.02 -11.37 23.60
C ALA A 158 -11.87 -11.80 22.38
N LEU A 159 -11.25 -12.58 21.50
CA LEU A 159 -11.91 -13.20 20.34
C LEU A 159 -12.04 -14.70 20.59
N SER A 160 -13.14 -15.30 20.12
CA SER A 160 -13.26 -16.76 20.06
C SER A 160 -12.23 -17.35 19.10
N GLY A 161 -11.86 -18.63 19.32
CA GLY A 161 -10.88 -19.33 18.48
C GLY A 161 -11.25 -19.29 17.00
N ASP A 162 -12.51 -19.62 16.67
CA ASP A 162 -13.01 -19.67 15.29
C ASP A 162 -12.91 -18.31 14.57
N ILE A 163 -13.20 -17.20 15.28
CA ILE A 163 -13.10 -15.86 14.71
C ILE A 163 -11.62 -15.51 14.47
N LYS A 164 -10.72 -15.85 15.40
CA LYS A 164 -9.28 -15.61 15.21
C LYS A 164 -8.74 -16.36 13.99
N GLU A 165 -9.08 -17.63 13.84
CA GLU A 165 -8.64 -18.45 12.71
C GLU A 165 -9.20 -17.90 11.38
N THR A 166 -10.48 -17.52 11.35
CA THR A 166 -11.10 -16.91 10.17
C THR A 166 -10.42 -15.60 9.78
N LEU A 167 -10.13 -14.72 10.76
CA LEU A 167 -9.42 -13.47 10.53
C LEU A 167 -7.98 -13.71 10.05
N PHE A 168 -7.30 -14.70 10.63
CA PHE A 168 -5.94 -15.06 10.23
C PHE A 168 -5.90 -15.57 8.79
N VAL A 169 -6.71 -16.58 8.46
CA VAL A 169 -6.73 -17.20 7.12
C VAL A 169 -7.18 -16.18 6.08
N GLY A 170 -8.27 -15.46 6.35
CA GLY A 170 -8.77 -14.42 5.45
C GLY A 170 -7.76 -13.29 5.25
N GLY A 171 -7.15 -12.82 6.34
CA GLY A 171 -6.12 -11.79 6.31
C GLY A 171 -4.87 -12.22 5.57
N PHE A 172 -4.41 -13.45 5.79
CA PHE A 172 -3.26 -14.03 5.10
C PHE A 172 -3.51 -14.13 3.59
N LEU A 173 -4.65 -14.67 3.17
CA LEU A 173 -4.99 -14.81 1.74
C LEU A 173 -5.05 -13.44 1.04
N VAL A 174 -5.68 -12.45 1.67
CA VAL A 174 -5.74 -11.09 1.13
C VAL A 174 -4.36 -10.44 1.09
N ALA A 175 -3.57 -10.57 2.16
CA ALA A 175 -2.21 -10.03 2.20
C ALA A 175 -1.32 -10.65 1.12
N LEU A 176 -1.40 -11.97 0.94
CA LEU A 176 -0.70 -12.69 -0.12
C LEU A 176 -1.12 -12.21 -1.50
N PHE A 177 -2.42 -12.08 -1.76
CA PHE A 177 -2.94 -11.57 -3.02
C PHE A 177 -2.44 -10.16 -3.33
N ILE A 178 -2.51 -9.23 -2.35
CA ILE A 178 -2.00 -7.87 -2.51
C ILE A 178 -0.49 -7.89 -2.76
N ASN A 179 0.25 -8.76 -2.09
CA ASN A 179 1.70 -8.86 -2.25
C ASN A 179 2.07 -9.35 -3.66
N VAL A 180 1.40 -10.38 -4.17
CA VAL A 180 1.59 -10.86 -5.55
C VAL A 180 1.30 -9.74 -6.55
N MET A 181 0.23 -8.97 -6.34
CA MET A 181 -0.06 -7.80 -7.18
C MET A 181 1.04 -6.75 -7.13
N CYS A 182 1.57 -6.43 -5.95
CA CYS A 182 2.67 -5.49 -5.79
C CYS A 182 3.94 -5.97 -6.51
N VAL A 183 4.32 -7.24 -6.32
CA VAL A 183 5.49 -7.85 -6.97
C VAL A 183 5.32 -7.87 -8.49
N TYR A 184 4.14 -8.23 -9.00
CA TYR A 184 3.86 -8.18 -10.44
C TYR A 184 4.05 -6.77 -11.01
N HIS A 185 3.53 -5.75 -10.33
CA HIS A 185 3.68 -4.36 -10.76
C HIS A 185 5.13 -3.87 -10.69
N LEU A 186 5.88 -4.30 -9.67
CA LEU A 186 7.31 -4.02 -9.53
C LEU A 186 8.11 -4.64 -10.68
N LEU A 187 7.94 -5.94 -10.94
CA LEU A 187 8.62 -6.66 -12.03
C LEU A 187 8.32 -6.01 -13.38
N ARG A 188 7.04 -5.70 -13.64
CA ARG A 188 6.65 -5.01 -14.86
C ARG A 188 7.24 -3.60 -14.97
N ALA A 189 7.40 -2.88 -13.86
CA ALA A 189 8.05 -1.58 -13.86
C ALA A 189 9.54 -1.68 -14.16
N ASN A 190 10.22 -2.66 -13.56
CA ASN A 190 11.64 -2.92 -13.79
C ASN A 190 11.91 -3.33 -15.24
N TYR A 191 11.12 -4.26 -15.79
CA TYR A 191 11.25 -4.69 -17.19
C TYR A 191 11.13 -3.51 -18.17
N LEU A 192 10.14 -2.63 -17.97
CA LEU A 192 9.98 -1.46 -18.83
C LEU A 192 11.14 -0.47 -18.72
N ALA A 193 11.69 -0.28 -17.51
CA ALA A 193 12.85 0.58 -17.30
C ALA A 193 14.09 0.02 -18.00
N GLU A 194 14.28 -1.30 -17.94
CA GLU A 194 15.39 -1.99 -18.60
C GLU A 194 15.31 -1.88 -20.13
N THR A 195 14.13 -2.09 -20.73
CA THR A 195 13.95 -1.93 -22.19
C THR A 195 14.24 -0.49 -22.64
N GLN A 196 13.79 0.51 -21.87
CA GLN A 196 14.07 1.92 -22.18
C GLN A 196 15.56 2.26 -22.10
N MET A 197 16.29 1.65 -21.17
CA MET A 197 17.75 1.81 -21.09
C MET A 197 18.44 1.17 -22.30
N GLN A 198 18.04 -0.03 -22.71
CA GLN A 198 18.60 -0.71 -23.89
C GLN A 198 18.37 0.10 -25.17
N GLU A 199 17.16 0.63 -25.38
CA GLU A 199 16.85 1.51 -26.52
C GLU A 199 17.66 2.80 -26.51
N ALA A 200 17.92 3.37 -25.32
CA ALA A 200 18.74 4.59 -25.19
C ALA A 200 20.21 4.33 -25.55
N VAL A 201 20.77 3.19 -25.11
CA VAL A 201 22.14 2.78 -25.46
C VAL A 201 22.26 2.56 -26.98
N HIS A 202 21.31 1.86 -27.59
CA HIS A 202 21.35 1.60 -29.05
C HIS A 202 21.30 2.90 -29.86
N LYS A 203 20.46 3.87 -29.46
CA LYS A 203 20.41 5.19 -30.12
C LYS A 203 21.70 5.98 -29.97
N GLU A 204 22.35 5.88 -28.82
CA GLU A 204 23.64 6.53 -28.58
C GLU A 204 24.75 5.91 -29.46
N GLU A 205 24.72 4.58 -29.63
CA GLU A 205 25.63 3.87 -30.55
C GLU A 205 25.40 4.28 -32.00
N GLU A 206 24.14 4.40 -32.46
CA GLU A 206 23.79 4.88 -33.81
C GLU A 206 24.28 6.32 -34.04
N LEU A 207 24.02 7.24 -33.12
CA LEU A 207 24.47 8.63 -33.19
C LEU A 207 26.00 8.74 -33.22
N ASN A 208 26.70 7.91 -32.44
CA ASN A 208 28.16 7.88 -32.44
C ASN A 208 28.74 7.36 -33.75
N GLN A 209 28.06 6.41 -34.42
CA GLN A 209 28.45 5.94 -35.75
C GLN A 209 28.24 7.02 -36.80
N GLU A 210 27.11 7.73 -36.77
CA GLU A 210 26.82 8.84 -37.69
C GLU A 210 27.83 10.00 -37.57
N LEU A 211 28.32 10.30 -36.36
CA LEU A 211 29.32 11.35 -36.14
C LEU A 211 30.73 10.97 -36.60
N GLN A 212 31.00 9.68 -36.85
CA GLN A 212 32.29 9.19 -37.32
C GLN A 212 32.37 9.05 -38.85
N THR A 213 31.24 9.15 -39.55
CA THR A 213 31.11 9.16 -41.02
C THR A 213 30.99 10.57 -41.58
#